data_AF-A0A2R4ZM81-F1
#
_entry.id   AF-A0A2R4ZM81-F1
#
_cell.length_a   1.000
_cell.length_b   1.000
_cell.length_c   1.000
_cell.angle_alpha   90.00
_cell.angle_beta   90.00
_cell.angle_gamma   90.00
#
_symmetry.space_group_name_H-M   'P 1'
#
loop_
_entity.id
_entity.type
_entity.pdbx_description
1 polymer ?
#
loop_
_entity_poly.entity_id
_entity_poly.type
_entity_poly.pdbx_seq_one_letter_code
_entity_poly.pdbx_strand_id
1 'polypeptide(L)'
;MAARAPRAVSEIFTTILRYKAGVAGLAIVLFYVVLGVIGPMVTKYDPVAAVGIADNVALPEWYAQIVDPKLPRNMELYFSSWRVVSESREGDVRVNVMSDGGRLVILFSGTGASNVSIESTDLYPYPYKPAKSMLITYSISVSTVDNKTAWYNLQMFVVNPDLMGRNKTIKQGDVTINVPMGYYAFYDEVGFRVAAFTPYSKDIKNIANQSIRLPYYIYNPRQDYRLPEFVNPVSELLLDENTRVGIKINASYYCNPNDFIMRCDSQGLRIVIEPIYMKIYGLAFGLLGTNYLGADVMSQFIYGSRSAIMFGFGVAAAIVAIGLLLGVIAGYHGGRRIDTLLTFLTDVVYFLPALPLILAVGIIFGRNIYAIFAIVVLLSWPGTARLTRSWTLALRNEQYVEAAQALGASTRRIITKHIIPHLTPLLVYLVVLDVPSAIFVEVAIQLLGFGDPGFPSWGKMLNEAYYGGAITSGAWWWIMPPIIGVTTLALGFALIGKALDEIVNPRLRRRT
;
A
#
# COMPACT_ATOMS: atom_id res chain seq x y z
N MET A 1 56.53 12.19 -16.90
CA MET A 1 55.46 11.31 -17.44
C MET A 1 54.20 11.59 -16.64
N ALA A 2 53.14 12.17 -17.22
CA ALA A 2 52.01 12.69 -16.44
C ALA A 2 51.00 11.58 -16.05
N ALA A 3 50.71 11.45 -14.75
CA ALA A 3 49.76 10.46 -14.24
C ALA A 3 48.33 10.73 -14.71
N ARG A 4 47.79 9.86 -15.57
CA ARG A 4 46.39 9.88 -16.02
C ARG A 4 45.47 9.30 -14.93
N ALA A 5 44.91 10.19 -14.10
CA ALA A 5 43.92 9.83 -13.09
C ALA A 5 42.52 9.34 -13.57
N PRO A 6 42.01 9.58 -14.81
CA PRO A 6 40.62 9.22 -15.14
C PRO A 6 40.38 7.74 -15.46
N ARG A 7 41.38 6.86 -15.31
CA ARG A 7 41.27 5.42 -15.69
C ARG A 7 40.50 4.55 -14.71
N ALA A 8 40.52 4.87 -13.41
CA ALA A 8 40.01 3.97 -12.37
C ALA A 8 38.52 3.60 -12.56
N VAL A 9 37.64 4.57 -12.83
CA VAL A 9 36.19 4.33 -12.98
C VAL A 9 35.87 3.54 -14.26
N SER A 10 36.57 3.82 -15.37
CA SER A 10 36.44 3.02 -16.59
C SER A 10 36.94 1.58 -16.42
N GLU A 11 38.05 1.38 -15.69
CA GLU A 11 38.59 0.05 -15.40
C GLU A 11 37.63 -0.75 -14.52
N ILE A 12 37.03 -0.13 -13.51
CA ILE A 12 35.95 -0.74 -12.69
C ILE A 12 34.78 -1.22 -13.56
N PHE A 13 34.24 -0.35 -14.41
CA PHE A 13 33.07 -0.69 -15.24
C PHE A 13 33.37 -1.77 -16.28
N THR A 14 34.53 -1.68 -16.96
CA THR A 14 34.98 -2.73 -17.89
C THR A 14 35.25 -4.06 -17.20
N THR A 15 35.68 -4.04 -15.93
CA THR A 15 35.83 -5.26 -15.13
C THR A 15 34.46 -5.88 -14.87
N ILE A 16 33.48 -5.14 -14.34
CA ILE A 16 32.11 -5.65 -14.09
C ILE A 16 31.53 -6.31 -15.37
N LEU A 17 31.71 -5.66 -16.52
CA LEU A 17 31.22 -6.18 -17.81
C LEU A 17 32.00 -7.40 -18.35
N ARG A 18 33.23 -7.63 -17.88
CA ARG A 18 34.06 -8.77 -18.31
C ARG A 18 33.64 -10.10 -17.67
N TYR A 19 33.10 -10.06 -16.45
CA TYR A 19 32.70 -11.27 -15.72
C TYR A 19 31.20 -11.53 -15.85
N LYS A 20 30.83 -12.77 -16.18
CA LYS A 20 29.43 -13.22 -16.26
C LYS A 20 28.65 -12.92 -14.98
N ALA A 21 29.28 -13.05 -13.81
CA ALA A 21 28.70 -12.69 -12.52
C ALA A 21 28.42 -11.18 -12.41
N GLY A 22 29.39 -10.33 -12.78
CA GLY A 22 29.22 -8.87 -12.74
C GLY A 22 28.11 -8.39 -13.67
N VAL A 23 28.04 -8.93 -14.89
CA VAL A 23 26.95 -8.65 -15.86
C VAL A 23 25.59 -9.08 -15.32
N ALA A 24 25.48 -10.30 -14.75
CA ALA A 24 24.23 -10.78 -14.17
C ALA A 24 23.79 -9.94 -12.96
N GLY A 25 24.73 -9.58 -12.08
CA GLY A 25 24.46 -8.71 -10.94
C GLY A 25 24.01 -7.30 -11.37
N LEU A 26 24.69 -6.71 -12.36
CA LEU A 26 24.33 -5.43 -12.96
C LEU A 26 22.92 -5.47 -13.58
N ALA A 27 22.57 -6.56 -14.27
CA ALA A 27 21.23 -6.72 -14.86
C ALA A 27 20.12 -6.79 -13.78
N ILE A 28 20.37 -7.47 -12.66
CA ILE A 28 19.42 -7.53 -11.53
C ILE A 28 19.26 -6.15 -10.87
N VAL A 29 20.36 -5.45 -10.60
CA VAL A 29 20.30 -4.10 -10.02
C VAL A 29 19.60 -3.13 -10.97
N LEU A 30 19.93 -3.18 -12.27
CA LEU A 30 19.28 -2.36 -13.30
C LEU A 30 17.77 -2.65 -13.39
N PHE A 31 17.36 -3.91 -13.34
CA PHE A 31 15.94 -4.29 -13.32
C PHE A 31 15.20 -3.60 -12.17
N TYR A 32 15.73 -3.65 -10.94
CA TYR A 32 15.09 -2.97 -9.81
C TYR A 32 15.18 -1.45 -9.88
N VAL A 33 16.26 -0.86 -10.43
CA VAL A 33 16.35 0.59 -10.66
C VAL A 33 15.28 1.05 -11.65
N VAL A 34 15.12 0.32 -12.76
CA VAL A 34 14.07 0.60 -13.75
C VAL A 34 12.68 0.41 -13.12
N LEU A 35 12.47 -0.66 -12.36
CA LEU A 35 11.21 -0.93 -11.65
C LEU A 35 10.86 0.18 -10.65
N GLY A 36 11.82 0.67 -9.88
CA GLY A 36 11.60 1.74 -8.89
C GLY A 36 11.41 3.13 -9.50
N VAL A 37 12.00 3.41 -10.67
CA VAL A 37 11.88 4.69 -11.37
C VAL A 37 10.61 4.76 -12.23
N ILE A 38 10.37 3.73 -13.04
CA ILE A 38 9.22 3.67 -13.97
C ILE A 38 7.96 3.17 -13.27
N GLY A 39 8.11 2.37 -12.21
CA GLY A 39 7.02 1.77 -11.44
C GLY A 39 5.86 2.70 -11.12
N PRO A 40 6.09 3.87 -10.48
CA PRO A 40 5.03 4.85 -10.16
C PRO A 40 4.26 5.41 -11.37
N MET A 41 4.76 5.23 -12.60
CA MET A 41 4.07 5.61 -13.84
C MET A 41 3.26 4.45 -14.47
N VAL A 42 3.52 3.21 -14.04
CA VAL A 42 2.93 1.97 -14.61
C VAL A 42 1.95 1.31 -13.63
N THR A 43 2.12 1.54 -12.32
CA THR A 43 1.17 1.11 -11.29
C THR A 43 -0.17 1.82 -11.45
N LYS A 44 -1.24 1.04 -11.60
CA LYS A 44 -2.62 1.56 -11.69
C LYS A 44 -3.14 2.12 -10.37
N TYR A 45 -2.52 1.77 -9.24
CA TYR A 45 -3.03 2.04 -7.90
C TYR A 45 -1.95 2.66 -7.01
N ASP A 46 -2.35 3.61 -6.17
CA ASP A 46 -1.49 4.16 -5.12
C ASP A 46 -1.39 3.14 -3.96
N PRO A 47 -0.19 2.67 -3.58
CA PRO A 47 -0.02 1.60 -2.59
C PRO A 47 -0.36 2.01 -1.14
N VAL A 48 -0.65 3.29 -0.89
CA VAL A 48 -1.02 3.83 0.43
C VAL A 48 -2.48 4.30 0.43
N ALA A 49 -2.91 5.00 -0.62
CA ALA A 49 -4.26 5.58 -0.70
C ALA A 49 -5.32 4.63 -1.30
N ALA A 50 -4.94 3.71 -2.19
CA ALA A 50 -5.88 2.82 -2.87
C ALA A 50 -6.08 1.51 -2.09
N VAL A 51 -6.86 1.60 -1.00
CA VAL A 51 -7.38 0.45 -0.25
C VAL A 51 -8.77 0.04 -0.75
N GLY A 52 -9.19 -1.20 -0.50
CA GLY A 52 -10.49 -1.71 -0.98
C GLY A 52 -10.61 -1.71 -2.51
N ILE A 53 -9.62 -2.25 -3.22
CA ILE A 53 -9.66 -2.43 -4.67
C ILE A 53 -10.29 -3.79 -5.04
N ALA A 54 -9.97 -4.82 -4.28
CA ALA A 54 -10.58 -6.16 -4.30
C ALA A 54 -10.86 -6.60 -2.85
N ASP A 55 -11.15 -7.88 -2.62
CA ASP A 55 -11.36 -8.36 -1.25
C ASP A 55 -10.06 -8.30 -0.44
N ASN A 56 -10.18 -8.44 0.88
CA ASN A 56 -9.05 -8.64 1.77
C ASN A 56 -8.39 -9.97 1.43
N VAL A 57 -7.07 -9.96 1.19
CA VAL A 57 -6.33 -11.21 0.97
C VAL A 57 -6.89 -11.99 -0.24
N ALA A 58 -7.20 -11.27 -1.32
CA ALA A 58 -7.59 -11.86 -2.60
C ALA A 58 -6.37 -12.53 -3.26
N LEU A 59 -6.61 -13.69 -3.86
CA LEU A 59 -5.62 -14.51 -4.56
C LEU A 59 -5.10 -13.81 -5.84
N PRO A 60 -3.84 -14.04 -6.25
CA PRO A 60 -3.37 -13.67 -7.58
C PRO A 60 -4.22 -14.35 -8.67
N GLU A 61 -4.60 -13.64 -9.74
CA GLU A 61 -5.50 -14.18 -10.77
C GLU A 61 -4.97 -15.45 -11.44
N TRP A 62 -3.66 -15.51 -11.71
CA TRP A 62 -3.02 -16.69 -12.30
C TRP A 62 -2.98 -17.89 -11.35
N TYR A 63 -2.89 -17.66 -10.04
CA TYR A 63 -2.88 -18.71 -9.03
C TYR A 63 -4.31 -19.18 -8.73
N ALA A 64 -5.28 -18.26 -8.71
CA ALA A 64 -6.70 -18.57 -8.68
C ALA A 64 -7.11 -19.48 -9.85
N GLN A 65 -6.61 -19.24 -11.08
CA GLN A 65 -6.84 -20.14 -12.22
C GLN A 65 -6.30 -21.57 -12.03
N ILE A 66 -5.34 -21.80 -11.12
CA ILE A 66 -4.80 -23.13 -10.81
C ILE A 66 -5.57 -23.79 -9.66
N VAL A 67 -5.92 -23.02 -8.63
CA VAL A 67 -6.58 -23.52 -7.41
C VAL A 67 -8.09 -23.69 -7.58
N ASP A 68 -8.78 -22.63 -8.00
CA ASP A 68 -10.20 -22.68 -8.38
C ASP A 68 -10.51 -21.60 -9.46
N PRO A 69 -10.60 -22.00 -10.74
CA PRO A 69 -10.98 -21.11 -11.83
C PRO A 69 -12.30 -20.36 -11.63
N LYS A 70 -13.16 -20.80 -10.70
CA LYS A 70 -14.49 -20.24 -10.42
C LYS A 70 -14.51 -19.23 -9.27
N LEU A 71 -13.35 -18.89 -8.70
CA LEU A 71 -13.23 -17.78 -7.75
C LEU A 71 -13.80 -16.47 -8.34
N PRO A 72 -14.59 -15.69 -7.58
CA PRO A 72 -15.16 -14.46 -8.08
C PRO A 72 -14.09 -13.40 -8.31
N ARG A 73 -14.20 -12.70 -9.44
CA ARG A 73 -13.45 -11.46 -9.73
C ARG A 73 -14.35 -10.26 -9.41
N ASN A 74 -13.73 -9.09 -9.26
CA ASN A 74 -14.45 -7.82 -9.08
C ASN A 74 -15.59 -7.68 -10.10
N MET A 75 -16.78 -7.32 -9.62
CA MET A 75 -17.98 -7.10 -10.43
C MET A 75 -18.56 -5.74 -10.09
N GLU A 76 -18.78 -4.92 -11.11
CA GLU A 76 -19.21 -3.52 -10.97
C GLU A 76 -20.60 -3.37 -11.60
N LEU A 77 -21.54 -2.84 -10.82
CA LEU A 77 -22.97 -2.79 -11.11
C LEU A 77 -23.49 -1.35 -11.03
N TYR A 78 -24.38 -0.99 -11.96
CA TYR A 78 -24.91 0.36 -12.11
C TYR A 78 -26.44 0.32 -12.20
N PHE A 79 -27.13 0.83 -11.19
CA PHE A 79 -28.60 0.79 -11.10
C PHE A 79 -29.20 2.12 -11.59
N SER A 80 -30.16 2.04 -12.49
CA SER A 80 -30.82 3.22 -13.11
C SER A 80 -32.28 2.99 -13.54
N SER A 81 -32.85 1.83 -13.20
CA SER A 81 -34.14 1.28 -13.67
C SER A 81 -35.29 1.57 -12.70
N TRP A 82 -35.55 2.84 -12.44
CA TRP A 82 -36.46 3.30 -11.38
C TRP A 82 -37.95 3.11 -11.72
N ARG A 83 -38.71 2.51 -10.79
CA ARG A 83 -40.19 2.46 -10.80
C ARG A 83 -40.78 3.06 -9.52
N VAL A 84 -41.87 3.83 -9.62
CA VAL A 84 -42.63 4.26 -8.43
C VAL A 84 -43.53 3.09 -7.99
N VAL A 85 -43.44 2.70 -6.71
CA VAL A 85 -44.15 1.53 -6.16
C VAL A 85 -45.34 1.93 -5.30
N SER A 86 -45.20 3.00 -4.51
CA SER A 86 -46.31 3.53 -3.72
C SER A 86 -46.18 5.03 -3.56
N GLU A 87 -47.30 5.73 -3.68
CA GLU A 87 -47.39 7.16 -3.40
C GLU A 87 -48.59 7.43 -2.49
N SER A 88 -48.36 8.08 -1.35
CA SER A 88 -49.41 8.60 -0.48
C SER A 88 -49.28 10.12 -0.36
N ARG A 89 -50.39 10.85 -0.44
CA ARG A 89 -50.44 12.31 -0.35
C ARG A 89 -51.45 12.73 0.72
N GLU A 90 -51.10 13.74 1.50
CA GLU A 90 -51.95 14.32 2.54
C GLU A 90 -51.86 15.85 2.45
N GLY A 91 -52.92 16.49 1.95
CA GLY A 91 -52.93 17.90 1.53
C GLY A 91 -52.75 18.09 0.02
N ASP A 92 -52.54 19.33 -0.42
CA ASP A 92 -52.34 19.69 -1.84
C ASP A 92 -50.86 19.49 -2.23
N VAL A 93 -50.38 18.25 -2.27
CA VAL A 93 -49.02 17.91 -2.71
C VAL A 93 -49.04 17.28 -4.10
N ARG A 94 -48.19 17.80 -4.98
CA ARG A 94 -47.89 17.25 -6.31
C ARG A 94 -46.46 16.74 -6.34
N VAL A 95 -46.31 15.42 -6.49
CA VAL A 95 -45.02 14.79 -6.77
C VAL A 95 -44.91 14.56 -8.28
N ASN A 96 -43.74 14.84 -8.84
CA ASN A 96 -43.36 14.40 -10.18
C ASN A 96 -42.04 13.62 -10.10
N VAL A 97 -42.03 12.39 -10.62
CA VAL A 97 -40.86 11.51 -10.66
C VAL A 97 -40.43 11.37 -12.11
N MET A 98 -39.19 11.77 -12.42
CA MET A 98 -38.62 11.73 -13.77
C MET A 98 -37.31 10.96 -13.75
N SER A 99 -36.99 10.25 -14.83
CA SER A 99 -35.67 9.67 -15.07
C SER A 99 -35.00 10.41 -16.22
N ASP A 100 -33.80 10.94 -15.99
CA ASP A 100 -33.03 11.73 -16.95
C ASP A 100 -31.60 11.19 -17.02
N GLY A 101 -31.24 10.54 -18.13
CA GLY A 101 -29.91 9.93 -18.31
C GLY A 101 -29.55 8.89 -17.23
N GLY A 102 -30.54 8.21 -16.64
CA GLY A 102 -30.36 7.26 -15.53
C GLY A 102 -30.34 7.90 -14.13
N ARG A 103 -30.34 9.24 -14.04
CA ARG A 103 -30.55 9.96 -12.78
C ARG A 103 -32.02 9.99 -12.44
N LEU A 104 -32.35 9.68 -11.19
CA LEU A 104 -33.70 9.81 -10.65
C LEU A 104 -33.91 11.24 -10.13
N VAL A 105 -34.93 11.92 -10.64
CA VAL A 105 -35.34 13.26 -10.21
C VAL A 105 -36.72 13.18 -9.58
N ILE A 106 -36.82 13.54 -8.30
CA ILE A 106 -38.08 13.61 -7.55
C ILE A 106 -38.36 15.08 -7.25
N LEU A 107 -39.49 15.60 -7.71
CA LEU A 107 -39.93 16.97 -7.47
C LEU A 107 -41.19 16.97 -6.61
N PHE A 108 -41.15 17.64 -5.47
CA PHE A 108 -42.28 17.81 -4.55
C PHE A 108 -42.74 19.27 -4.55
N SER A 109 -44.01 19.51 -4.85
CA SER A 109 -44.60 20.85 -4.95
C SER A 109 -45.97 20.93 -4.27
N GLY A 110 -46.43 22.13 -3.89
CA GLY A 110 -47.69 22.32 -3.14
C GLY A 110 -47.52 22.23 -1.62
N THR A 111 -48.61 22.10 -0.84
CA THR A 111 -48.59 22.16 0.64
C THR A 111 -49.23 20.93 1.28
N GLY A 112 -48.42 20.18 2.02
CA GLY A 112 -48.84 18.99 2.78
C GLY A 112 -47.72 17.97 2.92
N ALA A 113 -48.07 16.77 3.35
CA ALA A 113 -47.17 15.63 3.46
C ALA A 113 -47.29 14.68 2.26
N SER A 114 -46.21 13.99 1.93
CA SER A 114 -46.24 12.93 0.92
C SER A 114 -45.19 11.87 1.19
N ASN A 115 -45.53 10.60 0.96
CA ASN A 115 -44.58 9.49 0.97
C ASN A 115 -44.48 8.91 -0.43
N VAL A 116 -43.27 8.85 -0.98
CA VAL A 116 -42.99 8.31 -2.32
C VAL A 116 -41.98 7.19 -2.17
N SER A 117 -42.41 5.95 -2.41
CA SER A 117 -41.54 4.79 -2.45
C SER A 117 -41.19 4.46 -3.89
N ILE A 118 -39.91 4.53 -4.22
CA ILE A 118 -39.36 4.25 -5.55
C ILE A 118 -38.44 3.05 -5.42
N GLU A 119 -38.65 2.05 -6.26
CA GLU A 119 -37.86 0.81 -6.28
C GLU A 119 -37.11 0.70 -7.61
N SER A 120 -35.91 0.14 -7.59
CA SER A 120 -35.21 -0.41 -8.76
C SER A 120 -35.08 -1.91 -8.52
N THR A 121 -35.48 -2.76 -9.47
CA THR A 121 -35.32 -4.22 -9.36
C THR A 121 -34.63 -4.73 -10.62
N ASP A 122 -33.34 -5.04 -10.51
CA ASP A 122 -32.52 -5.52 -11.62
C ASP A 122 -32.05 -6.95 -11.37
N LEU A 123 -32.07 -7.78 -12.42
CA LEU A 123 -31.50 -9.13 -12.39
C LEU A 123 -30.12 -9.14 -13.05
N TYR A 124 -29.07 -9.36 -12.26
CA TYR A 124 -27.70 -9.47 -12.75
C TYR A 124 -27.25 -10.94 -12.83
N PRO A 125 -26.59 -11.37 -13.92
CA PRO A 125 -25.96 -12.68 -13.97
C PRO A 125 -24.75 -12.72 -13.04
N TYR A 126 -24.65 -13.75 -12.20
CA TYR A 126 -23.47 -14.02 -11.37
C TYR A 126 -22.83 -15.31 -11.89
N PRO A 127 -21.64 -15.25 -12.54
CA PRO A 127 -21.06 -16.42 -13.20
C PRO A 127 -20.36 -17.40 -12.25
N TYR A 128 -20.31 -17.07 -10.95
CA TYR A 128 -19.59 -17.82 -9.92
C TYR A 128 -20.57 -18.62 -9.05
N LYS A 129 -20.11 -19.73 -8.45
CA LYS A 129 -20.94 -20.45 -7.47
C LYS A 129 -21.11 -19.58 -6.22
N PRO A 130 -22.25 -19.65 -5.50
CA PRO A 130 -23.39 -20.58 -5.66
C PRO A 130 -24.50 -20.08 -6.58
N ALA A 131 -24.80 -18.78 -6.56
CA ALA A 131 -25.92 -18.17 -7.26
C ALA A 131 -25.59 -17.99 -8.74
N LYS A 132 -26.49 -18.30 -9.66
CA LYS A 132 -26.28 -17.97 -11.09
C LYS A 132 -26.73 -16.56 -11.43
N SER A 133 -27.50 -15.94 -10.55
CA SER A 133 -27.97 -14.58 -10.70
C SER A 133 -28.29 -13.93 -9.36
N MET A 134 -28.34 -12.60 -9.35
CA MET A 134 -28.70 -11.79 -8.20
C MET A 134 -29.75 -10.79 -8.65
N LEU A 135 -30.95 -10.89 -8.07
CA LEU A 135 -32.01 -9.89 -8.17
C LEU A 135 -31.77 -8.86 -7.07
N ILE A 136 -31.42 -7.65 -7.44
CA ILE A 136 -31.14 -6.58 -6.49
C ILE A 136 -32.33 -5.63 -6.51
N THR A 137 -33.07 -5.60 -5.41
CA THR A 137 -34.08 -4.58 -5.14
C THR A 137 -33.44 -3.47 -4.31
N TYR A 138 -33.67 -2.23 -4.71
CA TYR A 138 -33.31 -1.06 -3.92
C TYR A 138 -34.52 -0.15 -3.83
N SER A 139 -34.89 0.29 -2.62
CA SER A 139 -35.98 1.23 -2.42
C SER A 139 -35.55 2.49 -1.68
N ILE A 140 -36.04 3.63 -2.17
CA ILE A 140 -36.01 4.92 -1.48
C ILE A 140 -37.45 5.21 -1.09
N SER A 141 -37.74 5.43 0.19
CA SER A 141 -38.97 6.13 0.57
C SER A 141 -38.64 7.55 1.01
N VAL A 142 -39.22 8.55 0.34
CA VAL A 142 -39.09 9.96 0.70
C VAL A 142 -40.38 10.43 1.35
N SER A 143 -40.30 10.97 2.56
CA SER A 143 -41.41 11.47 3.35
C SER A 143 -41.29 12.99 3.53
N THR A 144 -42.14 13.78 2.88
CA THR A 144 -42.22 15.24 3.09
C THR A 144 -43.19 15.57 4.21
N VAL A 145 -42.92 16.62 4.98
CA VAL A 145 -43.85 17.18 5.99
C VAL A 145 -44.46 18.49 5.50
N ASP A 146 -43.69 19.27 4.74
CA ASP A 146 -44.10 20.47 4.03
C ASP A 146 -43.33 20.58 2.71
N ASN A 147 -43.41 21.73 2.03
CA ASN A 147 -42.69 21.95 0.78
C ASN A 147 -41.18 22.15 0.91
N LYS A 148 -40.63 22.17 2.13
CA LYS A 148 -39.21 22.44 2.42
C LYS A 148 -38.51 21.26 3.07
N THR A 149 -39.25 20.44 3.82
CA THR A 149 -38.71 19.45 4.75
C THR A 149 -39.03 18.04 4.26
N ALA A 150 -37.99 17.30 3.92
CA ALA A 150 -38.09 15.90 3.53
C ALA A 150 -37.14 15.02 4.35
N TRP A 151 -37.66 13.84 4.66
CA TRP A 151 -36.93 12.71 5.19
C TRP A 151 -36.77 11.71 4.06
N TYR A 152 -35.69 10.92 4.07
CA TYR A 152 -35.61 9.75 3.21
C TYR A 152 -35.11 8.56 4.01
N ASN A 153 -35.70 7.40 3.73
CA ASN A 153 -35.24 6.11 4.17
C ASN A 153 -34.76 5.33 2.95
N LEU A 154 -33.76 4.49 3.15
CA LEU A 154 -33.08 3.78 2.10
C LEU A 154 -32.90 2.33 2.48
N GLN A 155 -33.36 1.44 1.61
CA GLN A 155 -33.27 0.00 1.82
C GLN A 155 -32.70 -0.65 0.58
N MET A 156 -31.80 -1.60 0.79
CA MET A 156 -31.28 -2.45 -0.26
C MET A 156 -31.48 -3.91 0.14
N PHE A 157 -31.98 -4.67 -0.82
CA PHE A 157 -32.18 -6.10 -0.71
C PHE A 157 -31.47 -6.78 -1.88
N VAL A 158 -30.54 -7.69 -1.57
CA VAL A 158 -29.99 -8.60 -2.58
C VAL A 158 -30.72 -9.92 -2.43
N VAL A 159 -31.19 -10.46 -3.54
CA VAL A 159 -31.98 -11.68 -3.59
C VAL A 159 -31.35 -12.65 -4.58
N ASN A 160 -31.26 -13.94 -4.27
CA ASN A 160 -30.99 -14.96 -5.30
C ASN A 160 -32.30 -15.61 -5.74
N PRO A 161 -32.72 -15.43 -7.00
CA PRO A 161 -33.92 -16.07 -7.50
C PRO A 161 -33.82 -17.60 -7.52
N ASP A 162 -32.61 -18.19 -7.60
CA ASP A 162 -32.41 -19.65 -7.57
C ASP A 162 -32.82 -20.29 -6.22
N LEU A 163 -32.97 -19.49 -5.15
CA LEU A 163 -33.36 -19.92 -3.80
C LEU A 163 -34.79 -19.50 -3.40
N MET A 164 -35.46 -18.69 -4.22
CA MET A 164 -36.83 -18.23 -3.97
C MET A 164 -37.80 -19.40 -3.73
N GLY A 165 -38.71 -19.23 -2.77
CA GLY A 165 -39.72 -20.24 -2.43
C GLY A 165 -39.22 -21.40 -1.56
N ARG A 166 -37.92 -21.51 -1.28
CA ARG A 166 -37.41 -22.38 -0.22
C ARG A 166 -37.49 -21.63 1.11
N ASN A 167 -37.97 -22.28 2.18
CA ASN A 167 -38.02 -21.71 3.52
C ASN A 167 -37.13 -22.53 4.46
N LYS A 168 -36.36 -21.87 5.33
CA LYS A 168 -35.68 -22.52 6.45
C LYS A 168 -36.40 -22.22 7.76
N THR A 169 -36.87 -23.27 8.42
CA THR A 169 -37.40 -23.18 9.77
C THR A 169 -36.27 -23.08 10.79
N ILE A 170 -36.23 -21.97 11.53
CA ILE A 170 -35.34 -21.74 12.68
C ILE A 170 -36.19 -21.83 13.95
N LYS A 171 -35.73 -22.60 14.94
CA LYS A 171 -36.34 -22.61 16.28
C LYS A 171 -35.48 -21.79 17.23
N GLN A 172 -36.08 -20.83 17.92
CA GLN A 172 -35.44 -20.00 18.94
C GLN A 172 -36.32 -20.02 20.20
N GLY A 173 -35.97 -20.88 21.16
CA GLY A 173 -36.90 -21.28 22.22
C GLY A 173 -38.14 -21.97 21.62
N ASP A 174 -39.32 -21.64 22.14
CA ASP A 174 -40.61 -22.13 21.61
C ASP A 174 -41.03 -21.45 20.30
N VAL A 175 -40.37 -20.36 19.89
CA VAL A 175 -40.72 -19.62 18.68
C VAL A 175 -40.11 -20.30 17.45
N THR A 176 -40.97 -20.66 16.51
CA THR A 176 -40.59 -21.28 15.23
C THR A 176 -40.72 -20.23 14.12
N ILE A 177 -39.59 -19.77 13.58
CA ILE A 177 -39.50 -18.72 12.56
C ILE A 177 -39.19 -19.37 11.19
N ASN A 178 -40.05 -19.20 10.21
CA ASN A 178 -39.74 -19.58 8.82
C ASN A 178 -39.07 -18.40 8.12
N VAL A 179 -37.77 -18.53 7.84
CA VAL A 179 -37.01 -17.54 7.08
C VAL A 179 -37.03 -17.93 5.59
N PRO A 180 -37.52 -17.07 4.68
CA PRO A 180 -37.41 -17.33 3.25
C PRO A 180 -35.93 -17.33 2.85
N MET A 181 -35.48 -18.42 2.22
CA MET A 181 -34.13 -18.50 1.68
C MET A 181 -33.99 -17.54 0.51
N GLY A 182 -32.77 -17.07 0.28
CA GLY A 182 -32.48 -16.21 -0.86
C GLY A 182 -32.74 -14.72 -0.63
N TYR A 183 -33.37 -14.26 0.46
CA TYR A 183 -33.62 -12.82 0.72
C TYR A 183 -32.65 -12.23 1.75
N TYR A 184 -31.94 -11.16 1.38
CA TYR A 184 -30.90 -10.53 2.20
C TYR A 184 -31.20 -9.04 2.33
N ALA A 185 -31.47 -8.59 3.55
CA ALA A 185 -31.73 -7.19 3.86
C ALA A 185 -30.50 -6.54 4.48
N PHE A 186 -30.04 -5.44 3.90
CA PHE A 186 -28.91 -4.68 4.43
C PHE A 186 -29.40 -3.57 5.35
N TYR A 187 -29.15 -3.73 6.64
CA TYR A 187 -29.37 -2.72 7.67
C TYR A 187 -28.04 -2.40 8.35
N ASP A 188 -27.63 -1.14 8.32
CA ASP A 188 -26.48 -0.66 9.09
C ASP A 188 -26.96 -0.16 10.46
N GLU A 189 -26.61 -0.87 11.54
CA GLU A 189 -26.89 -0.44 12.92
C GLU A 189 -26.09 0.82 13.32
N VAL A 190 -25.06 1.20 12.55
CA VAL A 190 -24.29 2.44 12.69
C VAL A 190 -24.46 3.38 11.48
N GLY A 191 -25.65 3.35 10.87
CA GLY A 191 -26.21 4.56 10.25
C GLY A 191 -26.42 4.56 8.74
N PHE A 192 -27.48 3.86 8.30
CA PHE A 192 -28.40 4.45 7.32
C PHE A 192 -29.73 4.91 7.95
N ARG A 193 -29.68 5.26 9.23
CA ARG A 193 -30.68 6.14 9.85
C ARG A 193 -30.22 7.59 9.69
N VAL A 194 -30.83 8.32 8.76
CA VAL A 194 -30.93 9.79 8.89
C VAL A 194 -31.99 10.08 9.97
N ALA A 195 -31.64 9.73 11.20
CA ALA A 195 -32.39 10.16 12.37
C ALA A 195 -32.00 11.62 12.65
N ALA A 196 -32.88 12.55 12.24
CA ALA A 196 -33.38 13.62 13.10
C ALA A 196 -32.33 14.34 13.98
N PHE A 197 -31.89 15.59 13.75
CA PHE A 197 -32.45 16.71 13.01
C PHE A 197 -31.32 17.72 12.67
N THR A 198 -31.30 18.27 11.45
CA THR A 198 -31.15 19.72 11.15
C THR A 198 -30.86 19.94 9.65
N PRO A 199 -31.36 21.04 9.04
CA PRO A 199 -31.07 21.35 7.64
C PRO A 199 -29.69 22.01 7.48
N TYR A 200 -28.62 21.23 7.37
CA TYR A 200 -27.30 21.67 6.87
C TYR A 200 -26.56 20.41 6.39
N SER A 201 -26.13 20.28 5.14
CA SER A 201 -25.18 21.19 4.48
C SER A 201 -25.26 21.10 2.94
N LYS A 202 -24.69 22.10 2.26
CA LYS A 202 -24.57 22.15 0.78
C LYS A 202 -23.60 21.11 0.17
N ASP A 203 -23.06 20.17 0.96
CA ASP A 203 -21.95 19.30 0.57
C ASP A 203 -22.19 17.80 0.83
N ILE A 204 -23.45 17.32 0.83
CA ILE A 204 -23.73 15.88 0.63
C ILE A 204 -23.48 15.51 -0.85
N LYS A 205 -22.21 15.58 -1.30
CA LYS A 205 -21.82 15.24 -2.68
C LYS A 205 -21.54 13.76 -2.90
N ASN A 206 -21.26 13.02 -1.84
CA ASN A 206 -21.19 11.56 -1.83
C ASN A 206 -21.59 11.12 -0.42
N ILE A 207 -22.53 10.18 -0.27
CA ILE A 207 -22.57 9.41 0.98
C ILE A 207 -21.30 8.55 0.98
N ALA A 208 -20.60 8.49 2.12
CA ALA A 208 -19.26 7.90 2.19
C ALA A 208 -19.23 6.48 1.58
N ASN A 209 -18.15 6.15 0.88
CA ASN A 209 -17.93 4.80 0.33
C ASN A 209 -17.96 3.78 1.48
N GLN A 210 -19.11 3.17 1.74
CA GLN A 210 -19.24 2.13 2.76
C GLN A 210 -19.01 0.77 2.12
N SER A 211 -18.14 -0.02 2.74
CA SER A 211 -17.91 -1.41 2.38
C SER A 211 -18.41 -2.32 3.49
N ILE A 212 -19.30 -3.23 3.14
CA ILE A 212 -19.94 -4.18 4.05
C ILE A 212 -19.32 -5.56 3.80
N ARG A 213 -18.92 -6.28 4.85
CA ARG A 213 -18.44 -7.67 4.74
C ARG A 213 -19.58 -8.63 5.01
N LEU A 214 -19.76 -9.64 4.16
CA LEU A 214 -20.88 -10.56 4.26
C LEU A 214 -20.60 -11.76 5.17
N PRO A 215 -21.60 -12.24 5.93
CA PRO A 215 -22.91 -11.64 6.17
C PRO A 215 -22.84 -10.61 7.32
N TYR A 216 -23.10 -9.32 7.05
CA TYR A 216 -22.91 -8.28 8.06
C TYR A 216 -23.98 -8.32 9.16
N TYR A 217 -25.24 -8.56 8.79
CA TYR A 217 -26.35 -8.71 9.74
C TYR A 217 -27.41 -9.71 9.26
N ILE A 218 -27.67 -10.72 10.09
CA ILE A 218 -29.00 -11.33 10.23
C ILE A 218 -29.50 -10.91 11.61
N TYR A 219 -30.72 -10.40 11.68
CA TYR A 219 -31.33 -9.88 12.90
C TYR A 219 -31.31 -10.93 14.04
N ASN A 220 -30.67 -10.61 15.18
CA ASN A 220 -30.77 -11.44 16.38
C ASN A 220 -30.76 -10.62 17.69
N PRO A 221 -31.93 -10.28 18.25
CA PRO A 221 -32.02 -9.49 19.48
C PRO A 221 -31.79 -10.29 20.77
N ARG A 222 -31.60 -11.62 20.73
CA ARG A 222 -31.27 -12.48 21.88
C ARG A 222 -30.48 -13.73 21.46
N GLN A 223 -29.16 -13.62 21.37
CA GLN A 223 -28.29 -14.79 21.22
C GLN A 223 -28.07 -15.49 22.57
N ASP A 224 -28.33 -16.79 22.60
CA ASP A 224 -27.46 -17.72 23.31
C ASP A 224 -27.12 -18.90 22.37
N TYR A 225 -25.84 -18.99 22.06
CA TYR A 225 -25.11 -20.08 21.38
C TYR A 225 -25.29 -20.44 19.88
N ARG A 226 -24.09 -20.62 19.30
CA ARG A 226 -23.63 -21.33 18.08
C ARG A 226 -24.66 -21.86 17.08
N LEU A 227 -24.59 -21.30 15.87
CA LEU A 227 -25.08 -21.93 14.64
C LEU A 227 -24.32 -23.25 14.38
N PRO A 228 -25.02 -24.38 14.12
CA PRO A 228 -24.38 -25.66 13.82
C PRO A 228 -23.88 -25.76 12.37
N GLU A 229 -22.88 -26.63 12.20
CA GLU A 229 -21.83 -26.65 11.16
C GLU A 229 -22.27 -26.90 9.70
N PHE A 230 -23.56 -27.12 9.41
CA PHE A 230 -23.98 -27.68 8.10
C PHE A 230 -25.07 -26.97 7.30
N VAL A 231 -25.80 -25.96 7.83
CA VAL A 231 -26.75 -25.20 6.98
C VAL A 231 -26.86 -23.75 7.45
N ASN A 232 -26.35 -22.81 6.66
CA ASN A 232 -26.80 -21.42 6.70
C ASN A 232 -27.35 -21.05 5.32
N PRO A 233 -28.66 -20.75 5.13
CA PRO A 233 -29.20 -20.39 3.82
C PRO A 233 -28.65 -19.04 3.33
N VAL A 234 -27.88 -18.35 4.18
CA VAL A 234 -27.10 -17.14 3.89
C VAL A 234 -25.73 -17.42 3.23
N SER A 235 -25.18 -18.64 3.31
CA SER A 235 -23.93 -18.98 2.60
C SER A 235 -24.16 -19.19 1.10
N GLU A 236 -25.35 -19.64 0.69
CA GLU A 236 -25.70 -19.98 -0.69
C GLU A 236 -26.01 -18.79 -1.63
N LEU A 237 -25.50 -17.58 -1.34
CA LEU A 237 -25.45 -16.48 -2.32
C LEU A 237 -24.07 -16.17 -2.89
N LEU A 238 -23.08 -16.04 -2.01
CA LEU A 238 -21.78 -15.45 -2.36
C LEU A 238 -20.59 -16.31 -1.87
N LEU A 239 -20.83 -17.42 -1.17
CA LEU A 239 -19.90 -18.49 -0.72
C LEU A 239 -18.46 -18.10 -0.27
N ASP A 240 -18.26 -16.89 0.21
CA ASP A 240 -17.20 -16.66 1.18
C ASP A 240 -17.70 -15.67 2.24
N GLU A 241 -17.49 -16.02 3.51
CA GLU A 241 -17.68 -15.18 4.72
C GLU A 241 -16.70 -13.98 4.74
N ASN A 242 -15.85 -13.91 3.72
CA ASN A 242 -14.96 -12.82 3.46
C ASN A 242 -15.54 -11.81 2.47
N THR A 243 -16.48 -12.22 1.58
CA THR A 243 -16.96 -11.40 0.45
C THR A 243 -17.41 -10.01 0.91
N ARG A 244 -16.71 -8.97 0.42
CA ARG A 244 -17.07 -7.56 0.66
C ARG A 244 -17.94 -7.03 -0.47
N VAL A 245 -18.88 -6.15 -0.13
CA VAL A 245 -19.67 -5.35 -1.07
C VAL A 245 -19.47 -3.87 -0.75
N GLY A 246 -18.95 -3.11 -1.71
CA GLY A 246 -18.89 -1.66 -1.65
C GLY A 246 -20.12 -1.05 -2.30
N ILE A 247 -20.80 -0.12 -1.64
CA ILE A 247 -21.93 0.62 -2.21
C ILE A 247 -21.58 2.11 -2.16
N LYS A 248 -21.78 2.80 -3.28
CA LYS A 248 -21.65 4.25 -3.37
C LYS A 248 -22.95 4.86 -3.86
N ILE A 249 -23.46 5.82 -3.09
CA ILE A 249 -24.74 6.48 -3.34
C ILE A 249 -24.51 7.99 -3.37
N ASN A 250 -24.75 8.56 -4.54
CA ASN A 250 -24.67 9.99 -4.80
C ASN A 250 -26.09 10.55 -4.85
N ALA A 251 -26.58 11.00 -3.68
CA ALA A 251 -27.85 11.68 -3.55
C ALA A 251 -27.61 13.16 -3.28
N SER A 252 -28.24 14.04 -4.06
CA SER A 252 -28.16 15.48 -3.93
C SER A 252 -29.57 16.06 -3.82
N TYR A 253 -29.74 17.09 -3.00
CA TYR A 253 -31.01 17.80 -2.87
C TYR A 253 -30.79 19.29 -3.12
N TYR A 254 -31.73 19.92 -3.80
CA TYR A 254 -31.65 21.32 -4.20
C TYR A 254 -32.87 22.07 -3.68
N CYS A 255 -32.62 22.99 -2.76
CA CYS A 255 -33.62 23.82 -2.09
C CYS A 255 -32.95 25.18 -1.76
N ASN A 256 -33.35 26.27 -2.42
CA ASN A 256 -32.71 27.60 -2.28
C ASN A 256 -33.53 28.72 -2.98
N PRO A 257 -33.99 29.76 -2.25
CA PRO A 257 -34.41 31.06 -2.78
C PRO A 257 -33.68 32.25 -2.10
N ASN A 258 -32.42 32.03 -1.69
CA ASN A 258 -31.28 32.97 -1.67
C ASN A 258 -29.94 32.25 -1.35
N ASP A 259 -29.77 31.42 -0.30
CA ASP A 259 -30.66 31.06 0.81
C ASP A 259 -29.83 30.78 2.07
N PHE A 260 -30.48 30.93 3.22
CA PHE A 260 -30.00 30.67 4.56
C PHE A 260 -31.25 30.46 5.43
N ILE A 261 -31.66 29.26 5.85
CA ILE A 261 -31.01 27.94 5.83
C ILE A 261 -31.83 26.92 5.01
N MET A 262 -33.14 27.15 4.89
CA MET A 262 -34.05 26.44 3.99
C MET A 262 -35.30 27.30 3.72
N ARG A 263 -35.49 27.72 2.47
CA ARG A 263 -36.70 28.37 1.95
C ARG A 263 -37.11 27.68 0.63
N CYS A 264 -38.31 27.97 0.13
CA CYS A 264 -38.80 27.48 -1.16
C CYS A 264 -39.50 28.60 -1.93
N ASP A 265 -39.48 28.47 -3.25
CA ASP A 265 -40.20 29.32 -4.20
C ASP A 265 -41.02 28.41 -5.14
N SER A 266 -41.77 29.01 -6.08
CA SER A 266 -42.88 28.44 -6.90
C SER A 266 -42.76 27.02 -7.52
N GLN A 267 -41.58 26.38 -7.53
CA GLN A 267 -41.33 25.06 -8.12
C GLN A 267 -41.24 23.90 -7.10
N GLY A 268 -40.98 24.18 -5.82
CA GLY A 268 -40.87 23.16 -4.76
C GLY A 268 -39.49 22.49 -4.60
N LEU A 269 -39.44 21.40 -3.81
CA LEU A 269 -38.23 20.66 -3.44
C LEU A 269 -37.83 19.66 -4.52
N ARG A 270 -36.57 19.69 -4.97
CA ARG A 270 -36.01 18.75 -5.95
C ARG A 270 -34.92 17.87 -5.33
N ILE A 271 -35.10 16.55 -5.40
CA ILE A 271 -34.10 15.53 -5.07
C ILE A 271 -33.57 14.93 -6.37
N VAL A 272 -32.26 14.78 -6.49
CA VAL A 272 -31.59 14.16 -7.64
C VAL A 272 -30.64 13.07 -7.13
N ILE A 273 -30.90 11.84 -7.53
CA ILE A 273 -30.10 10.65 -7.17
C ILE A 273 -29.41 10.18 -8.44
N GLU A 274 -28.08 10.15 -8.42
CA GLU A 274 -27.28 9.60 -9.53
C GLU A 274 -27.40 8.07 -9.58
N PRO A 275 -27.05 7.43 -10.72
CA PRO A 275 -26.99 5.97 -10.79
C PRO A 275 -26.18 5.39 -9.63
N ILE A 276 -26.78 4.44 -8.90
CA ILE A 276 -26.09 3.80 -7.78
C ILE A 276 -24.97 2.93 -8.34
N TYR A 277 -23.83 2.96 -7.68
CA TYR A 277 -22.71 2.09 -8.00
C TYR A 277 -22.54 1.07 -6.88
N MET A 278 -22.58 -0.21 -7.24
CA MET A 278 -22.18 -1.29 -6.34
C MET A 278 -20.97 -2.00 -6.92
N LYS A 279 -20.00 -2.29 -6.07
CA LYS A 279 -18.85 -3.12 -6.39
C LYS A 279 -18.85 -4.34 -5.48
N ILE A 280 -19.01 -5.52 -6.07
CA ILE A 280 -18.76 -6.78 -5.38
C ILE A 280 -17.26 -7.05 -5.51
N TYR A 281 -16.59 -7.19 -4.37
CA TYR A 281 -15.16 -7.41 -4.34
C TYR A 281 -14.84 -8.89 -4.65
N GLY A 282 -13.86 -9.10 -5.52
CA GLY A 282 -13.44 -10.43 -5.94
C GLY A 282 -12.38 -11.03 -5.02
N LEU A 283 -12.47 -12.35 -4.82
CA LEU A 283 -11.49 -13.18 -4.12
C LEU A 283 -10.25 -13.50 -4.99
N ALA A 284 -10.26 -13.11 -6.26
CA ALA A 284 -9.09 -13.15 -7.15
C ALA A 284 -8.87 -11.78 -7.82
N PHE A 285 -7.64 -11.27 -7.77
CA PHE A 285 -7.29 -9.95 -8.28
C PHE A 285 -5.79 -9.79 -8.65
N GLY A 286 -5.52 -9.26 -9.83
CA GLY A 286 -4.18 -8.79 -10.24
C GLY A 286 -3.10 -9.89 -10.30
N LEU A 287 -1.85 -9.48 -10.45
CA LEU A 287 -0.73 -10.41 -10.64
C LEU A 287 -0.16 -10.96 -9.32
N LEU A 288 -0.32 -10.25 -8.20
CA LEU A 288 0.16 -10.64 -6.88
C LEU A 288 -0.93 -10.65 -5.78
N GLY A 289 -2.21 -10.56 -6.14
CA GLY A 289 -3.29 -10.53 -5.14
C GLY A 289 -3.39 -9.21 -4.38
N THR A 290 -4.14 -9.23 -3.29
CA THR A 290 -4.28 -8.08 -2.38
C THR A 290 -3.83 -8.40 -0.95
N ASN A 291 -3.62 -7.33 -0.17
CA ASN A 291 -3.33 -7.37 1.26
C ASN A 291 -4.61 -7.41 2.11
N TYR A 292 -4.45 -7.41 3.45
CA TYR A 292 -5.55 -7.36 4.43
C TYR A 292 -6.52 -6.17 4.34
N LEU A 293 -6.17 -5.10 3.61
CA LEU A 293 -7.03 -3.93 3.37
C LEU A 293 -7.69 -3.95 1.98
N GLY A 294 -7.40 -4.97 1.16
CA GLY A 294 -7.80 -5.04 -0.25
C GLY A 294 -6.98 -4.14 -1.17
N ALA A 295 -5.78 -3.70 -0.76
CA ALA A 295 -4.84 -2.95 -1.59
C ALA A 295 -3.97 -3.90 -2.44
N ASP A 296 -3.55 -3.44 -3.63
CA ASP A 296 -2.78 -4.24 -4.61
C ASP A 296 -1.34 -4.50 -4.15
N VAL A 297 -1.00 -5.78 -3.96
CA VAL A 297 0.35 -6.21 -3.55
C VAL A 297 1.39 -5.91 -4.63
N MET A 298 1.01 -5.89 -5.92
CA MET A 298 1.94 -5.56 -7.00
C MET A 298 2.38 -4.09 -6.94
N SER A 299 1.43 -3.18 -6.78
CA SER A 299 1.76 -1.75 -6.60
C SER A 299 2.60 -1.53 -5.33
N GLN A 300 2.32 -2.22 -4.22
CA GLN A 300 3.19 -2.18 -3.03
C GLN A 300 4.62 -2.69 -3.33
N PHE A 301 4.76 -3.83 -4.02
CA PHE A 301 6.05 -4.43 -4.36
C PHE A 301 6.91 -3.52 -5.25
N ILE A 302 6.30 -2.96 -6.29
CA ILE A 302 6.96 -2.07 -7.25
C ILE A 302 7.49 -0.82 -6.53
N TYR A 303 6.66 -0.14 -5.74
CA TYR A 303 7.10 1.02 -4.98
C TYR A 303 8.15 0.66 -3.90
N GLY A 304 8.05 -0.50 -3.26
CA GLY A 304 9.04 -1.00 -2.31
C GLY A 304 10.45 -1.18 -2.89
N SER A 305 10.55 -1.44 -4.21
CA SER A 305 11.87 -1.47 -4.88
C SER A 305 12.55 -0.10 -4.94
N ARG A 306 11.75 0.98 -5.07
CA ARG A 306 12.24 2.36 -5.11
C ARG A 306 12.83 2.77 -3.76
N SER A 307 12.13 2.50 -2.66
CA SER A 307 12.60 2.82 -1.31
C SER A 307 13.84 1.99 -0.96
N ALA A 308 13.84 0.68 -1.24
CA ALA A 308 15.01 -0.19 -1.02
C ALA A 308 16.27 0.34 -1.72
N ILE A 309 16.18 0.74 -3.00
CA ILE A 309 17.33 1.28 -3.74
C ILE A 309 17.75 2.65 -3.22
N MET A 310 16.80 3.58 -3.03
CA MET A 310 17.11 4.94 -2.60
C MET A 310 17.74 4.96 -1.20
N PHE A 311 17.19 4.18 -0.27
CA PHE A 311 17.72 4.05 1.08
C PHE A 311 19.04 3.29 1.09
N GLY A 312 19.09 2.10 0.49
CA GLY A 312 20.28 1.24 0.45
C GLY A 312 21.50 1.94 -0.15
N PHE A 313 21.35 2.52 -1.36
CA PHE A 313 22.43 3.26 -2.02
C PHE A 313 22.79 4.55 -1.29
N GLY A 314 21.79 5.31 -0.83
CA GLY A 314 22.03 6.56 -0.10
C GLY A 314 22.81 6.35 1.20
N VAL A 315 22.43 5.34 1.98
CA VAL A 315 23.11 4.98 3.25
C VAL A 315 24.53 4.49 2.99
N ALA A 316 24.72 3.54 2.06
CA ALA A 316 26.04 3.03 1.70
C ALA A 316 26.98 4.14 1.19
N ALA A 317 26.49 5.01 0.31
CA ALA A 317 27.26 6.15 -0.20
C ALA A 317 27.65 7.13 0.93
N ALA A 318 26.74 7.41 1.87
CA ALA A 318 27.01 8.28 3.01
C ALA A 318 28.01 7.67 4.02
N ILE A 319 27.86 6.38 4.34
CA ILE A 319 28.81 5.59 5.14
C ILE A 319 30.21 5.67 4.54
N VAL A 320 30.33 5.41 3.23
CA VAL A 320 31.62 5.41 2.53
C VAL A 320 32.20 6.82 2.41
N ALA A 321 31.38 7.86 2.22
CA ALA A 321 31.84 9.25 2.19
C ALA A 321 32.39 9.71 3.55
N ILE A 322 31.67 9.45 4.66
CA ILE A 322 32.11 9.80 6.01
C ILE A 322 33.36 8.98 6.38
N GLY A 323 33.34 7.67 6.11
CA GLY A 323 34.48 6.79 6.36
C GLY A 323 35.71 7.17 5.55
N LEU A 324 35.57 7.59 4.29
CA LEU A 324 36.67 8.14 3.50
C LEU A 324 37.25 9.39 4.15
N LEU A 325 36.41 10.38 4.50
CA LEU A 325 36.86 11.64 5.06
C LEU A 325 37.62 11.42 6.37
N LEU A 326 37.02 10.70 7.33
CA LEU A 326 37.61 10.48 8.65
C LEU A 326 38.85 9.57 8.57
N GLY A 327 38.81 8.50 7.78
CA GLY A 327 39.94 7.58 7.65
C GLY A 327 41.14 8.18 6.90
N VAL A 328 40.91 9.00 5.87
CA VAL A 328 42.00 9.73 5.18
C VAL A 328 42.61 10.79 6.09
N ILE A 329 41.80 11.48 6.90
CA ILE A 329 42.30 12.43 7.90
C ILE A 329 43.20 11.70 8.92
N ALA A 330 42.74 10.56 9.48
CA ALA A 330 43.51 9.74 10.42
C ALA A 330 44.82 9.22 9.80
N GLY A 331 44.75 8.59 8.63
CA GLY A 331 45.90 7.93 7.99
C GLY A 331 46.94 8.90 7.45
N TYR A 332 46.51 10.04 6.87
CA TYR A 332 47.43 11.00 6.29
C TYR A 332 48.00 11.98 7.33
N HIS A 333 47.14 12.62 8.12
CA HIS A 333 47.55 13.63 9.11
C HIS A 333 47.90 13.02 10.47
N GLY A 334 48.23 11.71 10.52
CA GLY A 334 48.41 10.90 11.72
C GLY A 334 49.51 11.36 12.68
N GLY A 335 49.31 12.49 13.33
CA GLY A 335 49.87 12.80 14.63
C GLY A 335 49.06 12.05 15.70
N ARG A 336 49.77 11.53 16.72
CA ARG A 336 49.26 10.56 17.69
C ARG A 336 47.90 10.92 18.32
N ARG A 337 47.57 12.21 18.46
CA ARG A 337 46.31 12.69 19.05
C ARG A 337 45.07 12.51 18.16
N ILE A 338 45.15 12.87 16.87
CA ILE A 338 44.00 12.76 15.94
C ILE A 338 43.64 11.29 15.75
N ASP A 339 44.66 10.46 15.64
CA ASP A 339 44.53 9.02 15.44
C ASP A 339 43.91 8.32 16.66
N THR A 340 44.38 8.63 17.88
CA THR A 340 43.77 8.13 19.12
C THR A 340 42.32 8.60 19.26
N LEU A 341 42.01 9.87 18.94
CA LEU A 341 40.64 10.40 19.06
C LEU A 341 39.67 9.71 18.09
N LEU A 342 40.06 9.52 16.82
CA LEU A 342 39.22 8.83 15.85
C LEU A 342 39.07 7.34 16.17
N THR A 343 40.12 6.69 16.67
CA THR A 343 40.04 5.31 17.17
C THR A 343 39.03 5.21 18.31
N PHE A 344 39.16 6.06 19.33
CA PHE A 344 38.22 6.13 20.46
C PHE A 344 36.77 6.38 20.00
N LEU A 345 36.53 7.32 19.09
CA LEU A 345 35.19 7.57 18.54
C LEU A 345 34.63 6.33 17.81
N THR A 346 35.44 5.58 17.07
CA THR A 346 34.99 4.32 16.45
C THR A 346 34.68 3.24 17.49
N ASP A 347 35.47 3.11 18.56
CA ASP A 347 35.23 2.15 19.63
C ASP A 347 33.94 2.48 20.42
N VAL A 348 33.70 3.77 20.69
CA VAL A 348 32.46 4.24 21.31
C VAL A 348 31.26 3.86 20.44
N VAL A 349 31.29 4.11 19.13
CA VAL A 349 30.17 3.76 18.24
C VAL A 349 29.94 2.24 18.16
N TYR A 350 31.01 1.42 18.15
CA TYR A 350 30.87 -0.03 18.19
C TYR A 350 30.31 -0.58 19.52
N PHE A 351 30.49 0.15 20.62
CA PHE A 351 29.91 -0.20 21.92
C PHE A 351 28.42 0.15 22.02
N LEU A 352 27.90 1.02 21.14
CA LEU A 352 26.50 1.40 21.15
C LEU A 352 25.59 0.29 20.57
N PRO A 353 24.48 -0.04 21.24
CA PRO A 353 23.52 -1.02 20.73
C PRO A 353 22.71 -0.40 19.58
N ALA A 354 23.16 -0.63 18.34
CA ALA A 354 22.66 0.11 17.17
C ALA A 354 21.15 -0.04 16.97
N LEU A 355 20.59 -1.26 17.03
CA LEU A 355 19.16 -1.49 16.86
C LEU A 355 18.32 -0.72 17.91
N PRO A 356 18.52 -0.88 19.24
CA PRO A 356 17.83 -0.07 20.24
C PRO A 356 17.90 1.45 20.03
N LEU A 357 19.05 2.00 19.60
CA LEU A 357 19.16 3.44 19.31
C LEU A 357 18.33 3.87 18.09
N ILE A 358 18.33 3.07 17.02
CA ILE A 358 17.52 3.34 15.83
C ILE A 358 16.02 3.30 16.17
N LEU A 359 15.59 2.33 16.98
CA LEU A 359 14.22 2.25 17.47
C LEU A 359 13.85 3.45 18.36
N ALA A 360 14.74 3.86 19.27
CA ALA A 360 14.53 5.02 20.14
C ALA A 360 14.37 6.33 19.32
N VAL A 361 15.14 6.50 18.25
CA VAL A 361 14.98 7.64 17.33
C VAL A 361 13.60 7.64 16.67
N GLY A 362 13.09 6.48 16.23
CA GLY A 362 11.75 6.34 15.67
C GLY A 362 10.60 6.62 16.66
N ILE A 363 10.85 6.45 17.97
CA ILE A 363 9.89 6.83 19.03
C ILE A 363 9.93 8.35 19.28
N ILE A 364 11.14 8.92 19.42
CA ILE A 364 11.33 10.31 19.86
C ILE A 364 11.02 11.31 18.73
N PHE A 365 11.50 11.04 17.51
CA PHE A 365 11.36 11.92 16.35
C PHE A 365 10.21 11.52 15.42
N GLY A 366 9.44 10.49 15.82
CA GLY A 366 8.39 9.88 15.02
C GLY A 366 8.90 8.97 13.91
N ARG A 367 7.96 8.28 13.25
CA ARG A 367 8.22 7.34 12.15
C ARG A 367 8.59 8.09 10.86
N ASN A 368 9.81 8.62 10.80
CA ASN A 368 10.33 9.44 9.70
C ASN A 368 11.55 8.76 9.05
N ILE A 369 11.46 8.49 7.74
CA ILE A 369 12.51 7.78 7.00
C ILE A 369 13.88 8.51 7.01
N TYR A 370 13.89 9.84 7.06
CA TYR A 370 15.11 10.64 7.11
C TYR A 370 15.81 10.58 8.49
N ALA A 371 15.02 10.48 9.57
CA ALA A 371 15.57 10.28 10.91
C ALA A 371 16.25 8.92 11.02
N ILE A 372 15.61 7.86 10.48
CA ILE A 372 16.16 6.50 10.39
C ILE A 372 17.43 6.47 9.54
N PHE A 373 17.42 7.13 8.37
CA PHE A 373 18.60 7.28 7.51
C PHE A 373 19.78 7.89 8.27
N ALA A 374 19.56 9.00 8.98
CA ALA A 374 20.61 9.72 9.69
C ALA A 374 21.25 8.88 10.81
N ILE A 375 20.45 8.18 11.62
CA ILE A 375 20.97 7.35 12.72
C ILE A 375 21.71 6.11 12.19
N VAL A 376 21.24 5.47 11.11
CA VAL A 376 21.97 4.33 10.49
C VAL A 376 23.34 4.80 9.97
N VAL A 377 23.40 5.91 9.24
CA VAL A 377 24.67 6.48 8.75
C VAL A 377 25.61 6.85 9.92
N LEU A 378 25.08 7.46 10.99
CA LEU A 378 25.85 7.85 12.18
C LEU A 378 26.49 6.67 12.92
N LEU A 379 25.87 5.48 12.86
CA LEU A 379 26.33 4.29 13.57
C LEU A 379 27.18 3.34 12.70
N SER A 380 27.11 3.45 11.36
CA SER A 380 27.73 2.46 10.46
C SER A 380 29.05 2.88 9.78
N TRP A 381 29.43 4.17 9.81
CA TRP A 381 30.72 4.65 9.27
C TRP A 381 32.03 4.07 9.85
N PRO A 382 32.12 3.55 11.11
CA PRO A 382 33.39 3.15 11.71
C PRO A 382 34.20 2.10 10.95
N GLY A 383 33.53 1.11 10.34
CA GLY A 383 34.20 0.03 9.61
C GLY A 383 34.95 0.57 8.40
N THR A 384 34.25 1.36 7.58
CA THR A 384 34.84 2.00 6.41
C THR A 384 35.94 3.00 6.78
N ALA A 385 35.80 3.74 7.88
CA ALA A 385 36.88 4.61 8.36
C ALA A 385 38.16 3.85 8.76
N ARG A 386 38.04 2.68 9.40
CA ARG A 386 39.20 1.84 9.76
C ARG A 386 39.90 1.30 8.52
N LEU A 387 39.13 0.85 7.52
CA LEU A 387 39.68 0.36 6.25
C LEU A 387 40.36 1.47 5.44
N THR A 388 39.70 2.60 5.19
CA THR A 388 40.28 3.71 4.43
C THR A 388 41.49 4.32 5.15
N ARG A 389 41.51 4.35 6.49
CA ARG A 389 42.70 4.71 7.29
C ARG A 389 43.88 3.78 7.03
N SER A 390 43.66 2.47 7.10
CA SER A 390 44.72 1.46 6.88
C SER A 390 45.34 1.59 5.49
N TRP A 391 44.51 1.68 4.45
CA TRP A 391 44.97 1.90 3.08
C TRP A 391 45.65 3.28 2.89
N THR A 392 45.12 4.35 3.50
CA THR A 392 45.75 5.67 3.44
C THR A 392 47.14 5.68 4.06
N LEU A 393 47.34 4.98 5.19
CA LEU A 393 48.63 4.88 5.86
C LEU A 393 49.66 4.13 4.99
N ALA A 394 49.24 3.09 4.27
CA ALA A 394 50.09 2.40 3.30
C ALA A 394 50.46 3.32 2.11
N LEU A 395 49.45 3.91 1.45
CA LEU A 395 49.64 4.80 0.29
C LEU A 395 50.46 6.06 0.63
N ARG A 396 50.44 6.53 1.88
CA ARG A 396 51.25 7.67 2.34
C ARG A 396 52.75 7.40 2.23
N ASN A 397 53.18 6.15 2.40
CA ASN A 397 54.59 5.74 2.42
C ASN A 397 55.07 5.23 1.04
N GLU A 398 54.27 5.45 -0.02
CA GLU A 398 54.64 5.07 -1.39
C GLU A 398 55.56 6.11 -2.04
N GLN A 399 56.50 5.63 -2.85
CA GLN A 399 57.55 6.46 -3.48
C GLN A 399 57.00 7.62 -4.31
N TYR A 400 55.83 7.45 -4.94
CA TYR A 400 55.20 8.52 -5.73
C TYR A 400 54.60 9.63 -4.85
N VAL A 401 54.25 9.35 -3.59
CA VAL A 401 53.81 10.36 -2.61
C VAL A 401 55.01 11.12 -2.07
N GLU A 402 56.10 10.43 -1.72
CA GLU A 402 57.36 11.05 -1.31
C GLU A 402 57.92 11.98 -2.40
N ALA A 403 57.95 11.52 -3.66
CA ALA A 403 58.36 12.33 -4.80
C ALA A 403 57.44 13.56 -5.00
N ALA A 404 56.12 13.43 -4.80
CA ALA A 404 55.21 14.56 -4.85
C ALA A 404 55.46 15.58 -3.72
N GLN A 405 55.80 15.12 -2.51
CA GLN A 405 56.20 15.98 -1.39
C GLN A 405 57.52 16.71 -1.67
N ALA A 406 58.54 16.01 -2.19
CA ALA A 406 59.82 16.60 -2.58
C ALA A 406 59.68 17.68 -3.67
N LEU A 407 58.69 17.53 -4.57
CA LEU A 407 58.32 18.53 -5.57
C LEU A 407 57.42 19.67 -5.02
N GLY A 408 57.25 19.78 -3.70
CA GLY A 408 56.49 20.85 -3.05
C GLY A 408 54.97 20.75 -3.19
N ALA A 409 54.41 19.56 -3.48
CA ALA A 409 52.96 19.41 -3.55
C ALA A 409 52.32 19.57 -2.16
N SER A 410 51.33 20.46 -2.06
CA SER A 410 50.59 20.66 -0.81
C SER A 410 49.78 19.41 -0.40
N THR A 411 49.61 19.20 0.90
CA THR A 411 48.82 18.10 1.49
C THR A 411 47.46 17.89 0.81
N ARG A 412 46.70 18.97 0.56
CA ARG A 412 45.40 18.90 -0.14
C ARG A 412 45.55 18.36 -1.56
N ARG A 413 46.62 18.71 -2.28
CA ARG A 413 46.92 18.22 -3.64
C ARG A 413 47.37 16.76 -3.63
N ILE A 414 48.12 16.33 -2.61
CA ILE A 414 48.50 14.93 -2.43
C ILE A 414 47.25 14.08 -2.17
N ILE A 415 46.44 14.44 -1.18
CA ILE A 415 45.21 13.72 -0.84
C ILE A 415 44.26 13.61 -2.03
N THR A 416 43.93 14.73 -2.68
CA THR A 416 42.90 14.77 -3.73
C THR A 416 43.36 14.24 -5.10
N LYS A 417 44.66 14.31 -5.44
CA LYS A 417 45.16 13.84 -6.75
C LYS A 417 45.93 12.52 -6.71
N HIS A 418 46.36 12.06 -5.54
CA HIS A 418 47.18 10.83 -5.43
C HIS A 418 46.52 9.78 -4.53
N ILE A 419 45.98 10.15 -3.36
CA ILE A 419 45.45 9.16 -2.40
C ILE A 419 44.00 8.78 -2.73
N ILE A 420 43.06 9.73 -2.75
CA ILE A 420 41.65 9.44 -3.02
C ILE A 420 41.43 8.73 -4.37
N PRO A 421 42.14 9.09 -5.47
CA PRO A 421 42.04 8.35 -6.72
C PRO A 421 42.51 6.88 -6.62
N HIS A 422 43.58 6.59 -5.87
CA HIS A 422 44.02 5.20 -5.62
C HIS A 422 43.04 4.43 -4.73
N LEU A 423 42.35 5.10 -3.80
CA LEU A 423 41.31 4.49 -2.98
C LEU A 423 40.00 4.24 -3.74
N THR A 424 39.82 4.79 -4.95
CA THR A 424 38.52 4.75 -5.65
C THR A 424 37.97 3.33 -5.92
N PRO A 425 38.78 2.32 -6.35
CA PRO A 425 38.31 0.93 -6.43
C PRO A 425 37.90 0.36 -5.08
N LEU A 426 38.70 0.65 -4.04
CA LEU A 426 38.36 0.60 -2.62
C LEU A 426 36.90 1.00 -2.32
N LEU A 427 36.60 2.27 -2.58
CA LEU A 427 35.33 2.90 -2.21
C LEU A 427 34.14 2.33 -2.98
N VAL A 428 34.29 2.05 -4.29
CA VAL A 428 33.21 1.46 -5.08
C VAL A 428 32.89 0.03 -4.61
N TYR A 429 33.91 -0.76 -4.27
CA TYR A 429 33.73 -2.08 -3.68
C TYR A 429 32.97 -2.01 -2.34
N LEU A 430 33.34 -1.08 -1.46
CA LEU A 430 32.66 -0.89 -0.17
C LEU A 430 31.20 -0.46 -0.35
N VAL A 431 30.89 0.49 -1.24
CA VAL A 431 29.48 0.84 -1.54
C VAL A 431 28.69 -0.40 -1.98
N VAL A 432 29.25 -1.22 -2.88
CA VAL A 432 28.57 -2.43 -3.37
C VAL A 432 28.31 -3.47 -2.27
N LEU A 433 29.19 -3.59 -1.28
CA LEU A 433 28.98 -4.47 -0.12
C LEU A 433 28.03 -3.89 0.94
N ASP A 434 28.07 -2.57 1.15
CA ASP A 434 27.27 -1.90 2.18
C ASP A 434 25.78 -1.78 1.77
N VAL A 435 25.46 -1.72 0.47
CA VAL A 435 24.07 -1.58 0.00
C VAL A 435 23.14 -2.71 0.48
N PRO A 436 23.45 -4.01 0.30
CA PRO A 436 22.62 -5.10 0.84
C PRO A 436 22.39 -4.96 2.35
N SER A 437 23.45 -4.65 3.10
CA SER A 437 23.38 -4.49 4.56
C SER A 437 22.44 -3.34 4.95
N ALA A 438 22.51 -2.21 4.25
CA ALA A 438 21.62 -1.07 4.45
C ALA A 438 20.16 -1.39 4.10
N ILE A 439 19.90 -2.17 3.04
CA ILE A 439 18.55 -2.65 2.68
C ILE A 439 18.00 -3.59 3.77
N PHE A 440 18.81 -4.54 4.26
CA PHE A 440 18.38 -5.42 5.35
C PHE A 440 18.04 -4.66 6.64
N VAL A 441 18.82 -3.63 6.98
CA VAL A 441 18.54 -2.75 8.14
C VAL A 441 17.24 -1.98 7.94
N GLU A 442 17.02 -1.37 6.77
CA GLU A 442 15.76 -0.71 6.40
C GLU A 442 14.57 -1.64 6.58
N VAL A 443 14.60 -2.79 5.90
CA VAL A 443 13.54 -3.81 5.93
C VAL A 443 13.28 -4.29 7.37
N ALA A 444 14.30 -4.47 8.20
CA ALA A 444 14.14 -4.91 9.59
C ALA A 444 13.44 -3.86 10.47
N ILE A 445 13.85 -2.59 10.40
CA ILE A 445 13.22 -1.48 11.17
C ILE A 445 11.77 -1.28 10.73
N GLN A 446 11.55 -1.37 9.43
CA GLN A 446 10.27 -1.24 8.74
C GLN A 446 9.33 -2.41 9.10
N LEU A 447 9.85 -3.65 9.16
CA LEU A 447 9.17 -4.87 9.65
C LEU A 447 8.80 -4.76 11.14
N LEU A 448 9.65 -4.17 11.97
CA LEU A 448 9.38 -3.93 13.39
C LEU A 448 8.33 -2.81 13.62
N GLY A 449 7.81 -2.17 12.57
CA GLY A 449 6.77 -1.16 12.65
C GLY A 449 7.25 0.28 12.91
N PHE A 450 8.56 0.53 12.81
CA PHE A 450 9.16 1.86 13.04
C PHE A 450 9.41 2.66 11.75
N GLY A 451 9.32 2.01 10.59
CA GLY A 451 9.44 2.67 9.27
C GLY A 451 8.28 3.64 8.98
N ASP A 452 8.49 4.58 8.06
CA ASP A 452 7.56 5.68 7.78
C ASP A 452 6.25 5.18 7.13
N PRO A 453 5.06 5.44 7.70
CA PRO A 453 3.80 4.93 7.17
C PRO A 453 3.44 5.48 5.79
N GLY A 454 3.94 6.69 5.44
CA GLY A 454 3.72 7.31 4.14
C GLY A 454 4.58 6.75 3.01
N PHE A 455 5.62 5.96 3.33
CA PHE A 455 6.52 5.38 2.35
C PHE A 455 6.26 3.86 2.18
N PRO A 456 5.82 3.40 0.99
CA PRO A 456 5.68 1.97 0.71
C PRO A 456 7.02 1.21 0.79
N SER A 457 7.22 0.49 1.89
CA SER A 457 8.32 -0.43 2.26
C SER A 457 8.18 -1.88 1.76
N TRP A 458 9.25 -2.55 1.29
CA TRP A 458 9.27 -4.03 1.33
C TRP A 458 9.19 -4.56 2.77
N GLY A 459 9.87 -3.91 3.73
CA GLY A 459 9.66 -4.21 5.15
C GLY A 459 8.27 -3.82 5.67
N LYS A 460 7.59 -2.85 5.04
CA LYS A 460 6.22 -2.45 5.40
C LYS A 460 5.22 -3.50 4.94
N MET A 461 5.39 -4.03 3.72
CA MET A 461 4.63 -5.19 3.25
C MET A 461 4.77 -6.38 4.20
N LEU A 462 5.98 -6.67 4.70
CA LEU A 462 6.22 -7.74 5.67
C LEU A 462 5.60 -7.45 7.05
N ASN A 463 5.65 -6.20 7.53
CA ASN A 463 4.98 -5.75 8.75
C ASN A 463 3.46 -5.96 8.65
N GLU A 464 2.85 -5.40 7.59
CA GLU A 464 1.42 -5.54 7.34
C GLU A 464 1.03 -7.02 7.16
N ALA A 465 1.85 -7.83 6.46
CA ALA A 465 1.60 -9.26 6.29
C ALA A 465 1.65 -10.04 7.62
N TYR A 466 2.58 -9.70 8.50
CA TYR A 466 2.68 -10.32 9.82
C TYR A 466 1.46 -9.97 10.69
N TYR A 467 1.13 -8.69 10.85
CA TYR A 467 0.03 -8.24 11.69
C TYR A 467 -1.36 -8.49 11.07
N GLY A 468 -1.46 -8.52 9.75
CA GLY A 468 -2.68 -8.88 9.00
C GLY A 468 -2.93 -10.38 8.88
N GLY A 469 -2.13 -11.23 9.53
CA GLY A 469 -2.36 -12.68 9.57
C GLY A 469 -2.09 -13.40 8.25
N ALA A 470 -1.18 -12.91 7.40
CA ALA A 470 -0.85 -13.54 6.13
C ALA A 470 -0.32 -14.98 6.30
N ILE A 471 0.41 -15.24 7.39
CA ILE A 471 0.96 -16.57 7.70
C ILE A 471 -0.18 -17.53 8.09
N THR A 472 -1.13 -17.10 8.92
CA THR A 472 -2.23 -17.93 9.40
C THR A 472 -3.33 -18.15 8.36
N SER A 473 -3.50 -17.19 7.43
CA SER A 473 -4.43 -17.30 6.28
C SER A 473 -3.82 -17.98 5.06
N GLY A 474 -2.53 -18.35 5.08
CA GLY A 474 -1.85 -18.96 3.93
C GLY A 474 -1.60 -18.01 2.75
N ALA A 475 -1.64 -16.70 2.98
CA ALA A 475 -1.48 -15.63 1.99
C ALA A 475 -0.02 -15.42 1.54
N TRP A 476 0.58 -16.50 1.03
CA TRP A 476 1.99 -16.54 0.62
C TRP A 476 2.33 -15.49 -0.45
N TRP A 477 1.36 -15.11 -1.30
CA TRP A 477 1.53 -14.11 -2.37
C TRP A 477 1.81 -12.70 -1.84
N TRP A 478 1.52 -12.43 -0.57
CA TRP A 478 1.82 -11.16 0.07
C TRP A 478 3.19 -11.16 0.76
N ILE A 479 3.59 -12.30 1.33
CA ILE A 479 4.87 -12.48 2.03
C ILE A 479 6.04 -12.70 1.06
N MET A 480 5.84 -13.52 0.02
CA MET A 480 6.94 -13.94 -0.87
C MET A 480 7.52 -12.82 -1.74
N PRO A 481 6.74 -11.88 -2.34
CA PRO A 481 7.31 -10.82 -3.18
C PRO A 481 8.36 -9.96 -2.48
N PRO A 482 8.13 -9.35 -1.29
CA PRO A 482 9.18 -8.56 -0.63
C PRO A 482 10.41 -9.40 -0.26
N ILE A 483 10.26 -10.68 0.12
CA ILE A 483 11.41 -11.58 0.37
C ILE A 483 12.21 -11.81 -0.91
N ILE A 484 11.54 -12.12 -2.03
CA ILE A 484 12.18 -12.30 -3.35
C ILE A 484 12.86 -10.99 -3.78
N GLY A 485 12.21 -9.83 -3.56
CA GLY A 485 12.77 -8.50 -3.81
C GLY A 485 14.11 -8.29 -3.11
N VAL A 486 14.11 -8.39 -1.78
CA VAL A 486 15.30 -8.20 -0.94
C VAL A 486 16.41 -9.19 -1.31
N THR A 487 16.08 -10.48 -1.40
CA THR A 487 17.09 -11.54 -1.64
C THR A 487 17.70 -11.46 -3.04
N THR A 488 16.89 -11.20 -4.08
CA THR A 488 17.43 -11.06 -5.44
C THR A 488 18.20 -9.76 -5.62
N LEU A 489 17.74 -8.63 -5.07
CA LEU A 489 18.49 -7.37 -5.12
C LEU A 489 19.84 -7.49 -4.38
N ALA A 490 19.85 -8.10 -3.19
CA ALA A 490 21.07 -8.39 -2.44
C ALA A 490 22.02 -9.33 -3.23
N LEU A 491 21.49 -10.37 -3.89
CA LEU A 491 22.26 -11.23 -4.79
C LEU A 491 22.86 -10.44 -5.96
N GLY A 492 22.12 -9.48 -6.53
CA GLY A 492 22.60 -8.59 -7.58
C GLY A 492 23.87 -7.84 -7.17
N PHE A 493 23.83 -7.18 -6.01
CA PHE A 493 25.00 -6.51 -5.43
C PHE A 493 26.13 -7.48 -5.05
N ALA A 494 25.82 -8.65 -4.46
CA ALA A 494 26.84 -9.66 -4.13
C ALA A 494 27.59 -10.18 -5.38
N LEU A 495 26.89 -10.35 -6.50
CA LEU A 495 27.49 -10.74 -7.78
C LEU A 495 28.38 -9.65 -8.38
N ILE A 496 28.01 -8.37 -8.24
CA ILE A 496 28.87 -7.23 -8.60
C ILE A 496 30.09 -7.20 -7.68
N GLY A 497 29.91 -7.36 -6.36
CA GLY A 497 30.99 -7.40 -5.37
C GLY A 497 32.03 -8.47 -5.70
N LYS A 498 31.57 -9.69 -6.05
CA LYS A 498 32.45 -10.78 -6.51
C LYS A 498 33.27 -10.43 -7.76
N ALA A 499 32.71 -9.66 -8.70
CA ALA A 499 33.46 -9.20 -9.88
C ALA A 499 34.46 -8.07 -9.55
N LEU A 500 34.20 -7.28 -8.51
CA LEU A 500 35.08 -6.21 -8.03
C LEU A 500 36.22 -6.71 -7.11
N ASP A 501 36.02 -7.84 -6.41
CA ASP A 501 37.03 -8.42 -5.52
C ASP A 501 38.33 -8.78 -6.27
N GLU A 502 38.28 -9.10 -7.57
CA GLU A 502 39.48 -9.29 -8.40
C GLU A 502 40.29 -8.00 -8.65
N ILE A 503 39.67 -6.82 -8.54
CA ILE A 503 40.37 -5.52 -8.62
C ILE A 503 41.09 -5.22 -7.30
N VAL A 504 40.42 -5.51 -6.17
CA VAL A 504 40.90 -5.19 -4.82
C VAL A 504 41.94 -6.23 -4.35
N ASN A 505 41.80 -7.50 -4.76
CA ASN A 505 42.64 -8.61 -4.34
C ASN A 505 43.58 -9.10 -5.47
N PRO A 506 44.84 -8.63 -5.53
CA PRO A 506 45.77 -8.97 -6.60
C PRO A 506 46.17 -10.46 -6.64
N ARG A 507 45.82 -11.27 -5.63
CA ARG A 507 46.07 -12.72 -5.63
C ARG A 507 45.12 -13.49 -6.56
N LEU A 508 43.91 -12.97 -6.81
CA LEU A 508 42.92 -13.62 -7.69
C LEU A 508 43.28 -13.48 -9.17
N ARG A 509 43.94 -12.38 -9.54
CA ARG A 509 44.37 -12.02 -10.91
C ARG A 509 45.37 -12.97 -11.59
N ARG A 510 45.75 -14.09 -10.96
CA ARG A 510 46.74 -15.07 -11.46
C ARG A 510 46.15 -16.44 -11.84
N ARG A 511 44.82 -16.61 -11.84
CA ARG A 511 44.16 -17.91 -12.12
C ARG A 511 43.26 -17.97 -13.36
N THR A 512 43.32 -16.94 -14.22
CA THR A 512 42.66 -16.86 -15.52
C THR A 512 43.59 -16.23 -16.55
#